data_AF-A0ABD3F4P1-F1
#
_entry.id   AF-A0ABD3F4P1-F1
#
_cell.length_a   1.000
_cell.length_b   1.000
_cell.length_c   1.000
_cell.angle_alpha   90.00
_cell.angle_beta   90.00
_cell.angle_gamma   90.00
#
_symmetry.space_group_name_H-M   'P 1'
#
loop_
_entity.id
_entity.type
_entity.pdbx_description
1 polymer ?
#
loop_
_entity_poly.entity_id
_entity_poly.type
_entity_poly.pdbx_seq_one_letter_code
_entity_poly.pdbx_strand_id
1 'polypeptide(L)'
;MENWRRVDGVAHKRIMLVLSSFALGGCGIWCTHFTGMTALELELEDGTIIEMDFELGLTILSFIFAVLGVFVGLKIASMDPYFLEMEAARRKEMLAANLKNVKMSTVVNRSAVTRRIKIIALFSRLWLIMLGGAFAALGVLGMHYLGMMAQRSNAVMDLNAGIVVLSVLIAFFTANAAFWILFRALTFMPDSELLRLGSALIMGVAVCATHYCGMGAASYAPSAENFADSTRFIINRSEAAIVASHGALLTCYWLASFSVVRSVRKAEMSVTATTIREGISKRDKVSKPRMNSSQKIHVAT
;
A
#
# COMPACT_ATOMS: atom_id res chain seq x y z
N MET A 1 5.53 0.58 3.73
CA MET A 1 5.82 2.04 3.66
C MET A 1 6.71 2.58 4.79
N GLU A 2 6.59 2.14 6.04
CA GLU A 2 7.45 2.72 7.10
C GLU A 2 8.95 2.45 6.88
N ASN A 3 9.27 1.22 6.50
CA ASN A 3 10.63 0.82 6.13
C ASN A 3 11.12 1.48 4.83
N TRP A 4 10.21 1.83 3.91
CA TRP A 4 10.56 2.58 2.70
C TRP A 4 11.26 3.90 3.04
N ARG A 5 10.77 4.58 4.09
CA ARG A 5 11.27 5.87 4.57
C ARG A 5 12.60 5.77 5.33
N ARG A 6 13.03 4.55 5.70
CA ARG A 6 14.21 4.31 6.54
C ARG A 6 15.40 3.74 5.77
N VAL A 7 15.24 3.38 4.50
CA VAL A 7 16.28 2.70 3.72
C VAL A 7 16.93 3.66 2.74
N ASP A 8 18.25 3.73 2.75
CA ASP A 8 19.02 4.68 1.91
C ASP A 8 19.28 4.17 0.48
N GLY A 9 19.16 2.86 0.25
CA GLY A 9 19.41 2.24 -1.05
C GLY A 9 18.26 2.41 -2.07
N VAL A 10 18.56 3.01 -3.22
CA VAL A 10 17.60 3.20 -4.33
C VAL A 10 17.04 1.88 -4.86
N ALA A 11 17.85 0.83 -4.95
CA ALA A 11 17.42 -0.50 -5.36
C ALA A 11 16.42 -1.12 -4.37
N HIS A 12 16.71 -0.99 -3.08
CA HIS A 12 15.88 -1.52 -2.00
C HIS A 12 14.53 -0.79 -1.90
N LYS A 13 14.55 0.53 -2.15
CA LYS A 13 13.35 1.30 -2.44
C LYS A 13 12.64 0.63 -3.62
N ARG A 14 13.14 0.65 -4.85
CA ARG A 14 12.41 0.06 -6.01
C ARG A 14 11.78 -1.32 -5.74
N ILE A 15 12.49 -2.23 -5.07
CA ILE A 15 11.96 -3.55 -4.67
C ILE A 15 10.70 -3.43 -3.80
N MET A 16 10.71 -2.60 -2.77
CA MET A 16 9.56 -2.40 -1.87
C MET A 16 8.32 -1.83 -2.61
N LEU A 17 8.51 -1.14 -3.74
CA LEU A 17 7.43 -0.50 -4.51
C LEU A 17 6.77 -1.57 -5.37
N VAL A 18 7.60 -2.41 -6.01
CA VAL A 18 7.15 -3.60 -6.73
C VAL A 18 6.36 -4.51 -5.78
N LEU A 19 6.92 -4.83 -4.60
CA LEU A 19 6.24 -5.67 -3.61
C LEU A 19 4.92 -5.05 -3.13
N SER A 20 4.89 -3.73 -2.88
CA SER A 20 3.66 -3.04 -2.50
C SER A 20 2.62 -3.06 -3.62
N SER A 21 3.06 -3.00 -4.88
CA SER A 21 2.16 -3.06 -6.03
C SER A 21 1.57 -4.45 -6.23
N PHE A 22 2.36 -5.51 -6.08
CA PHE A 22 1.86 -6.88 -6.12
C PHE A 22 0.87 -7.15 -4.98
N ALA A 23 1.19 -6.67 -3.77
CA ALA A 23 0.30 -6.82 -2.62
C ALA A 23 -1.04 -6.08 -2.81
N LEU A 24 -1.00 -4.80 -3.22
CA LEU A 24 -2.22 -3.98 -3.33
C LEU A 24 -2.98 -4.23 -4.64
N GLY A 25 -2.28 -4.29 -5.77
CA GLY A 25 -2.86 -4.55 -7.10
C GLY A 25 -3.25 -6.01 -7.33
N GLY A 26 -2.32 -6.94 -7.13
CA GLY A 26 -2.55 -8.36 -7.37
C GLY A 26 -3.42 -8.99 -6.29
N CYS A 27 -2.93 -9.02 -5.05
CA CYS A 27 -3.66 -9.66 -3.96
C CYS A 27 -4.88 -8.86 -3.48
N GLY A 28 -4.75 -7.54 -3.35
CA GLY A 28 -5.85 -6.69 -2.88
C GLY A 28 -6.96 -6.54 -3.92
N ILE A 29 -6.63 -5.92 -5.04
CA ILE A 29 -7.62 -5.51 -6.05
C ILE A 29 -8.06 -6.69 -6.93
N TRP A 30 -7.11 -7.43 -7.52
CA TRP A 30 -7.45 -8.50 -8.48
C TRP A 30 -8.11 -9.72 -7.81
N CYS A 31 -7.56 -10.25 -6.70
CA CYS A 31 -8.19 -11.39 -6.03
C CYS A 31 -9.60 -11.05 -5.51
N THR A 32 -9.82 -9.86 -4.94
CA THR A 32 -11.17 -9.50 -4.44
C THR A 32 -12.18 -9.37 -5.56
N HIS A 33 -11.79 -8.89 -6.73
CA HIS A 33 -12.67 -8.84 -7.89
C HIS A 33 -13.09 -10.25 -8.32
N PHE A 34 -12.15 -11.14 -8.61
CA PHE A 34 -12.47 -12.49 -9.09
C PHE A 34 -13.21 -13.34 -8.04
N THR A 35 -12.84 -13.25 -6.77
CA THR A 35 -13.62 -13.86 -5.68
C THR A 35 -15.01 -13.23 -5.57
N GLY A 36 -15.16 -11.93 -5.82
CA GLY A 36 -16.48 -11.27 -5.87
C GLY A 36 -17.35 -11.76 -7.02
N MET A 37 -16.75 -12.00 -8.20
CA MET A 37 -17.46 -12.51 -9.37
C MET A 37 -18.05 -13.91 -9.17
N THR A 38 -17.49 -14.73 -8.28
CA THR A 38 -18.05 -16.06 -8.00
C THR A 38 -19.40 -15.99 -7.31
N ALA A 39 -19.70 -14.88 -6.64
CA ALA A 39 -20.99 -14.64 -6.01
C ALA A 39 -22.09 -14.24 -7.02
N LEU A 40 -21.74 -13.95 -8.27
CA LEU A 40 -22.72 -13.66 -9.31
C LEU A 40 -23.28 -14.97 -9.88
N GLU A 41 -24.52 -15.28 -9.52
CA GLU A 41 -25.29 -16.37 -10.11
C GLU A 41 -26.39 -15.76 -10.98
N LEU A 42 -26.40 -16.12 -12.26
CA LEU A 42 -27.43 -15.69 -13.21
C LEU A 42 -28.41 -16.86 -13.34
N GLU A 43 -29.62 -16.67 -12.83
CA GLU A 43 -30.72 -17.63 -12.93
C GLU A 43 -31.70 -17.16 -14.00
N LEU A 44 -32.02 -18.03 -14.96
CA LEU A 44 -33.08 -17.77 -15.94
C LEU A 44 -34.46 -17.97 -15.29
N GLU A 45 -35.50 -17.49 -15.96
CA GLU A 45 -36.90 -17.66 -15.51
C GLU A 45 -37.34 -19.13 -15.34
N ASP A 46 -36.63 -20.07 -15.97
CA ASP A 46 -36.86 -21.51 -15.84
C ASP A 46 -36.07 -22.18 -14.68
N GLY A 47 -35.32 -21.39 -13.90
CA GLY A 47 -34.47 -21.87 -12.80
C GLY A 47 -33.13 -22.44 -13.24
N THR A 48 -32.77 -22.35 -14.54
CA THR A 48 -31.45 -22.78 -15.01
C THR A 48 -30.38 -21.74 -14.66
N ILE A 49 -29.25 -22.20 -14.13
CA ILE A 49 -28.12 -21.35 -13.76
C ILE A 49 -27.16 -21.25 -14.94
N ILE A 50 -26.83 -20.03 -15.37
CA ILE A 50 -25.83 -19.80 -16.41
C ILE A 50 -24.44 -19.96 -15.81
N GLU A 51 -23.72 -20.97 -16.29
CA GLU A 51 -22.29 -21.12 -15.99
C GLU A 51 -21.50 -19.96 -16.62
N MET A 52 -20.53 -19.46 -15.86
CA MET A 52 -19.78 -18.28 -16.24
C MET A 52 -18.31 -18.53 -15.98
N ASP A 53 -17.59 -18.75 -17.06
CA ASP A 53 -16.18 -19.06 -17.05
C ASP A 53 -15.36 -17.83 -17.44
N PHE A 54 -14.03 -17.97 -17.39
CA PHE A 54 -13.12 -16.86 -17.63
C PHE A 54 -12.12 -17.20 -18.72
N GLU A 55 -11.96 -16.28 -19.67
CA GLU A 55 -10.88 -16.35 -20.63
C GLU A 55 -9.53 -16.06 -19.95
N LEU A 56 -8.56 -16.97 -20.10
CA LEU A 56 -7.25 -16.86 -19.46
C LEU A 56 -6.48 -15.60 -19.90
N GLY A 57 -6.55 -15.24 -21.18
CA GLY A 57 -5.81 -14.11 -21.74
C GLY A 57 -6.20 -12.77 -21.11
N LEU A 58 -7.50 -12.47 -21.10
CA LEU A 58 -8.04 -11.25 -20.49
C LEU A 58 -7.88 -11.26 -18.96
N THR A 59 -7.96 -12.43 -18.33
CA THR A 59 -7.72 -12.60 -16.88
C THR A 59 -6.28 -12.25 -16.48
N ILE A 60 -5.28 -12.70 -17.26
CA ILE A 60 -3.87 -12.32 -17.03
C ILE A 60 -3.67 -10.83 -17.35
N LEU A 61 -4.28 -10.33 -18.42
CA LEU A 61 -4.17 -8.92 -18.79
C LEU A 61 -4.72 -8.00 -17.71
N SER A 62 -5.87 -8.35 -17.12
CA SER A 62 -6.47 -7.59 -16.02
C SER A 62 -5.57 -7.57 -14.77
N PHE A 63 -4.91 -8.69 -14.46
CA PHE A 63 -3.89 -8.75 -13.39
C PHE A 63 -2.73 -7.79 -13.65
N ILE A 64 -2.20 -7.78 -14.87
CA ILE A 64 -1.11 -6.89 -15.28
C ILE A 64 -1.54 -5.43 -15.15
N PHE A 65 -2.75 -5.09 -15.58
CA PHE A 65 -3.30 -3.73 -15.46
C PHE A 65 -3.39 -3.27 -14.00
N ALA A 66 -3.86 -4.12 -13.09
CA ALA A 66 -3.91 -3.79 -11.66
C ALA A 66 -2.51 -3.52 -11.10
N VAL A 67 -1.56 -4.43 -11.32
CA VAL A 67 -0.19 -4.29 -10.78
C VAL A 67 0.55 -3.11 -11.41
N LEU A 68 0.39 -2.85 -12.70
CA LEU A 68 1.05 -1.71 -13.35
C LEU A 68 0.45 -0.38 -12.93
N GLY A 69 -0.88 -0.26 -12.90
CA GLY A 69 -1.55 0.98 -12.52
C GLY A 69 -1.21 1.39 -11.08
N VAL A 70 -1.24 0.43 -10.15
CA VAL A 70 -0.81 0.67 -8.76
C VAL A 70 0.68 1.00 -8.67
N PHE A 71 1.54 0.31 -9.43
CA PHE A 71 2.98 0.56 -9.39
C PHE A 71 3.32 1.98 -9.86
N VAL A 72 2.75 2.39 -10.99
CA VAL A 72 2.92 3.74 -11.53
C VAL A 72 2.37 4.77 -10.56
N GLY A 73 1.16 4.53 -10.02
CA GLY A 73 0.55 5.41 -9.03
C GLY A 73 1.42 5.62 -7.79
N LEU A 74 1.89 4.53 -7.18
CA LEU A 74 2.77 4.58 -6.02
C LEU A 74 4.11 5.23 -6.35
N LYS A 75 4.69 4.97 -7.53
CA LYS A 75 5.94 5.59 -7.97
C LYS A 75 5.80 7.10 -8.10
N ILE A 76 4.75 7.59 -8.77
CA ILE A 76 4.47 9.02 -8.93
C ILE A 76 4.25 9.68 -7.56
N ALA A 77 3.40 9.10 -6.73
CA ALA A 77 3.11 9.64 -5.40
C ALA A 77 4.34 9.65 -4.49
N SER A 78 5.28 8.71 -4.66
CA SER A 78 6.54 8.67 -3.92
C SER A 78 7.55 9.75 -4.32
N MET A 79 7.35 10.41 -5.47
CA MET A 79 8.21 11.49 -5.97
C MET A 79 7.76 12.88 -5.47
N ASP A 80 6.77 12.93 -4.58
CA ASP A 80 6.29 14.17 -4.00
C ASP A 80 7.42 14.95 -3.28
N PRO A 81 7.64 16.25 -3.60
CA PRO A 81 8.74 17.03 -3.04
C PRO A 81 8.73 17.12 -1.52
N TYR A 82 7.54 17.28 -0.92
CA TYR A 82 7.40 17.33 0.55
C TYR A 82 7.75 15.99 1.19
N PHE A 83 7.36 14.88 0.55
CA PHE A 83 7.73 13.54 0.99
C PHE A 83 9.26 13.36 1.01
N LEU A 84 9.96 13.81 -0.04
CA LEU A 84 11.41 13.72 -0.15
C LEU A 84 12.15 14.64 0.82
N GLU A 85 11.70 15.89 0.97
CA GLU A 85 12.30 16.87 1.90
C GLU A 85 12.19 16.42 3.36
N MET A 86 11.01 15.94 3.77
CA MET A 86 10.80 15.41 5.12
C MET A 86 11.66 14.16 5.39
N GLU A 87 11.82 13.31 4.39
CA GLU A 87 12.68 12.13 4.49
C GLU A 87 14.16 12.54 4.63
N ALA A 88 14.62 13.53 3.86
CA ALA A 88 15.96 14.08 3.96
C ALA A 88 16.23 14.75 5.31
N ALA A 89 15.25 15.51 5.85
CA ALA A 89 15.35 16.13 7.16
C ALA A 89 15.45 15.08 8.28
N ARG A 90 14.60 14.03 8.24
CA ARG A 90 14.62 12.93 9.21
C ARG A 90 15.94 12.14 9.18
N ARG A 91 16.52 11.91 7.99
CA ARG A 91 17.85 11.28 7.85
C ARG A 91 18.93 12.08 8.58
N LYS A 92 18.95 13.40 8.36
CA LYS A 92 19.89 14.31 9.03
C LYS A 92 19.71 14.30 10.54
N GLU A 93 18.46 14.29 11.02
CA GLU A 93 18.16 14.20 12.44
C GLU A 93 18.63 12.88 13.06
N MET A 94 18.41 11.74 12.39
CA MET A 94 18.90 10.44 12.87
C MET A 94 20.43 10.37 12.90
N LEU A 95 21.12 10.92 11.90
CA LEU A 95 22.59 11.02 11.91
C LEU A 95 23.07 11.95 13.04
N ALA A 96 22.40 13.08 13.26
CA ALA A 96 22.72 14.03 14.33
C ALA A 96 22.44 13.48 15.74
N ALA A 97 21.35 12.72 15.92
CA ALA A 97 20.99 12.05 17.17
C ALA A 97 22.00 10.96 17.55
N ASN A 98 22.60 10.29 16.55
CA ASN A 98 23.73 9.40 16.77
C ASN A 98 25.04 10.15 17.10
N LEU A 99 25.12 11.45 16.78
CA LEU A 99 26.32 12.27 16.94
C LEU A 99 26.37 13.14 18.20
N LYS A 100 25.25 13.52 18.85
CA LYS A 100 25.24 14.11 20.24
C LYS A 100 23.84 14.40 20.80
N ASN A 101 23.75 14.36 22.13
CA ASN A 101 22.64 14.87 22.95
C ASN A 101 22.32 16.34 22.61
N VAL A 102 21.23 16.60 21.90
CA VAL A 102 20.75 17.97 21.66
C VAL A 102 19.69 18.34 22.70
N LYS A 103 19.87 19.52 23.30
CA LYS A 103 19.10 20.07 24.43
C LYS A 103 17.62 20.29 24.07
N MET A 104 16.77 19.75 24.93
CA MET A 104 15.31 19.79 24.85
C MET A 104 14.79 20.97 25.69
N SER A 105 14.87 22.20 25.18
CA SER A 105 14.33 23.36 25.91
C SER A 105 13.95 24.52 25.00
N THR A 106 12.86 24.38 24.23
CA THR A 106 12.03 25.48 23.68
C THR A 106 10.78 24.93 22.97
N VAL A 107 9.92 24.17 23.67
CA VAL A 107 8.81 23.42 23.04
C VAL A 107 7.43 24.07 23.19
N VAL A 108 7.22 25.02 24.09
CA VAL A 108 5.84 25.32 24.53
C VAL A 108 5.04 26.27 23.59
N ASN A 109 5.68 27.03 22.69
CA ASN A 109 4.97 27.90 21.73
C ASN A 109 5.18 27.56 20.23
N ARG A 110 5.99 26.53 19.93
CA ARG A 110 6.21 26.07 18.55
C ARG A 110 5.09 25.15 18.06
N SER A 111 4.39 24.44 18.94
CA SER A 111 3.43 23.39 18.56
C SER A 111 2.21 23.93 17.79
N ALA A 112 1.67 25.09 18.19
CA ALA A 112 0.52 25.72 17.54
C ALA A 112 0.87 26.29 16.16
N VAL A 113 1.99 27.01 16.05
CA VAL A 113 2.49 27.57 14.78
C VAL A 113 2.89 26.44 13.82
N THR A 114 3.58 25.42 14.34
CA THR A 114 3.93 24.21 13.56
C THR A 114 2.69 23.47 13.10
N ARG A 115 1.63 23.39 13.92
CA ARG A 115 0.36 22.75 13.51
C ARG A 115 -0.32 23.51 12.36
N ARG A 116 -0.34 24.84 12.41
CA ARG A 116 -0.90 25.66 11.32
C ARG A 116 -0.09 25.51 10.03
N ILE A 117 1.24 25.53 10.11
CA ILE A 117 2.12 25.31 8.95
C ILE A 117 1.94 23.89 8.39
N LYS A 118 1.80 22.87 9.25
CA LYS A 118 1.54 21.49 8.83
C LYS A 118 0.21 21.35 8.08
N ILE A 119 -0.85 22.04 8.49
CA ILE A 119 -2.16 22.01 7.81
C ILE A 119 -2.06 22.66 6.42
N ILE A 120 -1.40 23.82 6.32
CA ILE A 120 -1.22 24.48 5.01
C ILE A 120 -0.35 23.62 4.09
N ALA A 121 0.69 22.97 4.63
CA ALA A 121 1.53 22.04 3.88
C ALA A 121 0.79 20.75 3.48
N LEU A 122 -0.23 20.33 4.22
CA LEU A 122 -1.06 19.15 3.94
C LEU A 122 -1.85 19.30 2.63
N PHE A 123 -2.19 20.53 2.25
CA PHE A 123 -2.97 20.85 1.04
C PHE A 123 -2.14 21.53 -0.05
N SER A 124 -0.82 21.66 0.13
CA SER A 124 0.06 22.29 -0.84
C SER A 124 0.61 21.28 -1.86
N ARG A 125 0.57 21.63 -3.15
CA ARG A 125 1.13 20.86 -4.29
C ARG A 125 0.65 19.39 -4.35
N LEU A 126 -0.67 19.17 -4.24
CA LEU A 126 -1.26 17.82 -4.28
C LEU A 126 -1.21 17.14 -5.66
N TRP A 127 -0.85 17.87 -6.71
CA TRP A 127 -1.01 17.38 -8.08
C TRP A 127 -0.26 16.07 -8.37
N LEU A 128 0.92 15.80 -7.77
CA LEU A 128 1.59 14.49 -7.92
C LEU A 128 0.84 13.37 -7.21
N ILE A 129 0.31 13.64 -6.02
CA ILE A 129 -0.49 12.67 -5.27
C ILE A 129 -1.78 12.39 -6.03
N MET A 130 -2.40 13.43 -6.58
CA MET A 130 -3.60 13.31 -7.40
C MET A 130 -3.32 12.53 -8.68
N LEU A 131 -2.18 12.78 -9.33
CA LEU A 131 -1.74 12.03 -10.50
C LEU A 131 -1.48 10.56 -10.14
N GLY A 132 -0.81 10.31 -9.01
CA GLY A 132 -0.56 8.95 -8.50
C GLY A 132 -1.85 8.19 -8.19
N GLY A 133 -2.80 8.85 -7.51
CA GLY A 133 -4.13 8.30 -7.23
C GLY A 133 -4.95 8.07 -8.51
N ALA A 134 -4.86 8.95 -9.50
CA ALA A 134 -5.49 8.78 -10.80
C ALA A 134 -4.97 7.54 -11.55
N PHE A 135 -3.66 7.32 -11.60
CA PHE A 135 -3.09 6.10 -12.20
C PHE A 135 -3.46 4.83 -11.44
N ALA A 136 -3.54 4.89 -10.11
CA ALA A 136 -4.03 3.77 -9.32
C ALA A 136 -5.51 3.49 -9.61
N ALA A 137 -6.36 4.52 -9.70
CA ALA A 137 -7.76 4.39 -10.07
C ALA A 137 -7.92 3.82 -11.49
N LEU A 138 -7.10 4.25 -12.45
CA LEU A 138 -7.07 3.66 -13.80
C LEU A 138 -6.68 2.18 -13.78
N GLY A 139 -5.75 1.79 -12.91
CA GLY A 139 -5.41 0.38 -12.70
C GLY A 139 -6.58 -0.44 -12.14
N VAL A 140 -7.31 0.11 -11.16
CA VAL A 140 -8.50 -0.52 -10.56
C VAL A 140 -9.61 -0.66 -11.61
N LEU A 141 -9.94 0.42 -12.32
CA LEU A 141 -10.99 0.45 -13.33
C LEU A 141 -10.64 -0.45 -14.53
N GLY A 142 -9.41 -0.34 -15.03
CA GLY A 142 -8.91 -1.16 -16.12
C GLY A 142 -8.97 -2.65 -15.76
N MET A 143 -8.49 -3.05 -14.58
CA MET A 143 -8.63 -4.42 -14.12
C MET A 143 -10.09 -4.83 -14.00
N HIS A 144 -10.95 -4.01 -13.39
CA HIS A 144 -12.35 -4.35 -13.15
C HIS A 144 -13.12 -4.60 -14.46
N TYR A 145 -13.02 -3.69 -15.43
CA TYR A 145 -13.72 -3.84 -16.70
C TYR A 145 -13.08 -4.92 -17.59
N LEU A 146 -11.76 -5.06 -17.62
CA LEU A 146 -11.11 -6.18 -18.33
C LEU A 146 -11.46 -7.53 -17.68
N GLY A 147 -11.63 -7.57 -16.36
CA GLY A 147 -12.08 -8.75 -15.62
C GLY A 147 -13.51 -9.12 -15.95
N MET A 148 -14.41 -8.15 -16.08
CA MET A 148 -15.77 -8.40 -16.57
C MET A 148 -15.79 -8.85 -18.04
N MET A 149 -14.97 -8.23 -18.89
CA MET A 149 -14.83 -8.66 -20.29
C MET A 149 -14.22 -10.06 -20.45
N ALA A 150 -13.52 -10.56 -19.42
CA ALA A 150 -13.00 -11.92 -19.40
C ALA A 150 -14.11 -12.97 -19.18
N GLN A 151 -15.29 -12.58 -18.71
CA GLN A 151 -16.41 -13.48 -18.50
C GLN A 151 -16.90 -14.06 -19.83
N ARG A 152 -17.04 -15.38 -19.88
CA ARG A 152 -17.60 -16.13 -21.00
C ARG A 152 -18.79 -16.92 -20.49
N SER A 153 -19.96 -16.63 -21.04
CA SER A 153 -21.23 -17.30 -20.74
C SER A 153 -22.17 -17.18 -21.93
N ASN A 154 -23.30 -17.89 -21.89
CA ASN A 154 -24.37 -17.80 -22.89
C ASN A 154 -25.27 -16.57 -22.66
N ALA A 155 -24.71 -15.49 -22.14
CA ALA A 155 -25.37 -14.21 -21.95
C ALA A 155 -24.49 -13.08 -22.50
N VAL A 156 -25.09 -12.16 -23.25
CA VAL A 156 -24.44 -10.93 -23.67
C VAL A 156 -24.48 -9.94 -22.52
N MET A 157 -23.32 -9.37 -22.19
CA MET A 157 -23.18 -8.34 -21.17
C MET A 157 -23.23 -6.95 -21.80
N ASP A 158 -24.25 -6.16 -21.45
CA ASP A 158 -24.36 -4.75 -21.81
C ASP A 158 -24.04 -3.85 -20.61
N LEU A 159 -23.32 -2.74 -20.87
CA LEU A 159 -22.90 -1.80 -19.82
C LEU A 159 -23.67 -0.49 -19.93
N ASN A 160 -24.34 -0.09 -18.85
CA ASN A 160 -24.93 1.23 -18.74
C ASN A 160 -23.84 2.30 -18.54
N ALA A 161 -23.63 3.12 -19.56
CA ALA A 161 -22.60 4.17 -19.55
C ALA A 161 -22.72 5.15 -18.37
N GLY A 162 -23.94 5.44 -17.90
CA GLY A 162 -24.16 6.34 -16.77
C GLY A 162 -23.61 5.79 -15.46
N ILE A 163 -23.86 4.51 -15.18
CA ILE A 163 -23.37 3.83 -13.97
C ILE A 163 -21.86 3.58 -14.08
N VAL A 164 -21.35 3.30 -15.28
CA VAL A 164 -19.90 3.22 -15.53
C VAL A 164 -19.21 4.54 -15.19
N VAL A 165 -19.75 5.68 -15.62
CA VAL A 165 -19.17 6.99 -15.26
C VAL A 165 -19.22 7.22 -13.75
N LEU A 166 -20.29 6.81 -13.07
CA LEU A 166 -20.39 6.89 -11.61
C LEU A 166 -19.31 6.04 -10.91
N SER A 167 -19.06 4.81 -11.37
CA SER A 167 -18.01 3.95 -10.82
C SER A 167 -16.62 4.59 -10.99
N VAL A 168 -16.37 5.21 -12.15
CA VAL A 168 -15.12 5.92 -12.45
C VAL A 168 -14.90 7.09 -11.49
N LEU A 169 -15.96 7.87 -11.23
CA LEU A 169 -15.90 8.97 -10.27
C LEU A 169 -15.62 8.46 -8.85
N ILE A 170 -16.31 7.40 -8.41
CA ILE A 170 -16.09 6.77 -7.10
C ILE A 170 -14.62 6.32 -6.98
N ALA A 171 -14.12 5.57 -7.96
CA ALA A 171 -12.75 5.07 -7.97
C ALA A 171 -11.74 6.21 -7.90
N PHE A 172 -11.94 7.27 -8.69
CA PHE A 172 -11.06 8.43 -8.71
C PHE A 172 -11.02 9.14 -7.35
N PHE A 173 -12.16 9.52 -6.78
CA PHE A 173 -12.17 10.28 -5.52
C PHE A 173 -11.65 9.45 -4.33
N THR A 174 -12.04 8.18 -4.25
CA THR A 174 -11.65 7.32 -3.13
C THR A 174 -10.18 6.89 -3.20
N ALA A 175 -9.65 6.59 -4.39
CA ALA A 175 -8.21 6.31 -4.56
C ALA A 175 -7.35 7.53 -4.22
N ASN A 176 -7.76 8.73 -4.66
CA ASN A 176 -7.08 9.97 -4.32
C ASN A 176 -7.11 10.27 -2.83
N ALA A 177 -8.24 10.04 -2.16
CA ALA A 177 -8.36 10.19 -0.71
C ALA A 177 -7.41 9.22 0.02
N ALA A 178 -7.37 7.95 -0.38
CA ALA A 178 -6.47 6.97 0.23
C ALA A 178 -4.98 7.31 0.01
N PHE A 179 -4.61 7.75 -1.19
CA PHE A 179 -3.24 8.18 -1.51
C PHE A 179 -2.84 9.42 -0.74
N TRP A 180 -3.76 10.37 -0.57
CA TRP A 180 -3.53 11.55 0.27
C TRP A 180 -3.25 11.16 1.71
N ILE A 181 -4.00 10.23 2.29
CA ILE A 181 -3.73 9.75 3.66
C ILE A 181 -2.35 9.07 3.72
N LEU A 182 -2.08 8.15 2.79
CA LEU A 182 -0.88 7.32 2.77
C LEU A 182 0.43 8.11 2.59
N PHE A 183 0.46 9.06 1.65
CA PHE A 183 1.67 9.81 1.29
C PHE A 183 1.78 11.17 1.98
N ARG A 184 0.65 11.82 2.31
CA ARG A 184 0.67 13.16 2.90
C ARG A 184 0.39 13.12 4.40
N ALA A 185 -0.77 12.63 4.82
CA ALA A 185 -1.17 12.69 6.22
C ALA A 185 -0.24 11.87 7.13
N LEU A 186 0.14 10.67 6.69
CA LEU A 186 1.11 9.81 7.34
C LEU A 186 2.55 10.35 7.37
N THR A 187 2.88 11.36 6.56
CA THR A 187 4.21 12.00 6.59
C THR A 187 4.33 12.94 7.79
N PHE A 188 3.24 13.60 8.18
CA PHE A 188 3.20 14.50 9.33
C PHE A 188 2.89 13.80 10.66
N MET A 189 2.17 12.68 10.61
CA MET A 189 1.80 11.85 11.77
C MET A 189 2.24 10.40 11.54
N PRO A 190 3.56 10.12 11.52
CA PRO A 190 4.11 8.82 11.17
C PRO A 190 3.74 7.70 12.14
N ASP A 191 3.54 8.03 13.42
CA ASP A 191 3.29 7.06 14.50
C ASP A 191 1.80 6.77 14.72
N SER A 192 0.92 7.37 13.89
CA SER A 192 -0.53 7.16 14.00
C SER A 192 -0.96 5.89 13.28
N GLU A 193 -1.13 4.80 14.03
CA GLU A 193 -1.67 3.54 13.51
C GLU A 193 -3.11 3.68 13.04
N LEU A 194 -3.92 4.52 13.70
CA LEU A 194 -5.31 4.78 13.30
C LEU A 194 -5.39 5.36 11.89
N LEU A 195 -4.47 6.23 11.51
CA LEU A 195 -4.43 6.85 10.18
C LEU A 195 -4.03 5.83 9.10
N ARG A 196 -3.20 4.84 9.45
CA ARG A 196 -2.83 3.72 8.58
C ARG A 196 -4.01 2.79 8.37
N LEU A 197 -4.69 2.42 9.45
CA LEU A 197 -5.90 1.59 9.39
C LEU A 197 -7.00 2.31 8.61
N GLY A 198 -7.21 3.61 8.85
CA GLY A 198 -8.15 4.43 8.10
C GLY A 198 -7.84 4.48 6.60
N SER A 199 -6.57 4.63 6.21
CA SER A 199 -6.15 4.56 4.80
C SER A 199 -6.44 3.20 4.18
N ALA A 200 -6.18 2.10 4.90
CA ALA A 200 -6.44 0.75 4.40
C ALA A 200 -7.94 0.49 4.24
N LEU A 201 -8.76 0.94 5.19
CA LEU A 201 -10.21 0.81 5.15
C LEU A 201 -10.81 1.63 4.00
N ILE A 202 -10.38 2.88 3.81
CA ILE A 202 -10.82 3.71 2.67
C ILE A 202 -10.45 3.06 1.35
N MET A 203 -9.25 2.48 1.24
CA MET A 203 -8.85 1.74 0.02
C MET A 203 -9.72 0.49 -0.18
N GLY A 204 -10.04 -0.27 0.87
CA GLY A 204 -10.94 -1.41 0.79
C GLY A 204 -12.35 -1.01 0.33
N VAL A 205 -12.91 0.04 0.94
CA VAL A 205 -14.20 0.62 0.54
C VAL A 205 -14.17 1.10 -0.91
N ALA A 206 -13.07 1.72 -1.36
CA ALA A 206 -12.90 2.15 -2.74
C ALA A 206 -13.04 0.98 -3.73
N VAL A 207 -12.34 -0.11 -3.45
CA VAL A 207 -12.35 -1.31 -4.30
C VAL A 207 -13.73 -1.97 -4.30
N CYS A 208 -14.33 -2.17 -3.12
CA CYS A 208 -15.67 -2.76 -3.02
C CYS A 208 -16.73 -1.88 -3.70
N ALA A 209 -16.70 -0.57 -3.48
CA ALA A 209 -17.66 0.36 -4.09
C ALA A 209 -17.54 0.36 -5.61
N THR A 210 -16.32 0.37 -6.14
CA THR A 210 -16.09 0.27 -7.59
C THR A 210 -16.59 -1.07 -8.14
N HIS A 211 -16.33 -2.16 -7.42
CA HIS A 211 -16.78 -3.50 -7.82
C HIS A 211 -18.30 -3.60 -7.88
N TYR A 212 -19.01 -3.26 -6.81
CA TYR A 212 -20.48 -3.34 -6.79
C TYR A 212 -21.15 -2.34 -7.73
N CYS A 213 -20.61 -1.12 -7.83
CA CYS A 213 -21.14 -0.13 -8.76
C CYS A 213 -20.93 -0.55 -10.22
N GLY A 214 -19.77 -1.11 -10.56
CA GLY A 214 -19.49 -1.60 -11.91
C GLY A 214 -20.28 -2.87 -12.25
N MET A 215 -20.48 -3.78 -11.30
CA MET A 215 -21.40 -4.91 -11.45
C MET A 215 -22.85 -4.45 -11.67
N GLY A 216 -23.29 -3.45 -10.91
CA GLY A 216 -24.61 -2.83 -11.09
C GLY A 216 -24.78 -2.08 -12.42
N ALA A 217 -23.69 -1.83 -13.16
CA ALA A 217 -23.74 -1.28 -14.51
C ALA A 217 -23.99 -2.35 -15.57
N ALA A 218 -23.73 -3.63 -15.26
CA ALA A 218 -23.84 -4.73 -16.19
C ALA A 218 -25.29 -5.28 -16.21
N SER A 219 -25.81 -5.48 -17.42
CA SER A 219 -27.06 -6.20 -17.67
C SER A 219 -26.77 -7.41 -18.55
N TYR A 220 -27.37 -8.55 -18.23
CA TYR A 220 -27.14 -9.80 -18.93
C TYR A 220 -28.40 -10.20 -19.69
N ALA A 221 -28.29 -10.35 -21.01
CA ALA A 221 -29.36 -10.84 -21.87
C ALA A 221 -29.00 -12.24 -22.40
N PRO A 222 -29.91 -13.23 -22.37
CA PRO A 222 -29.63 -14.56 -22.91
C PRO A 222 -29.26 -14.49 -24.40
N SER A 223 -28.20 -15.19 -24.81
CA SER A 223 -27.80 -15.31 -26.21
C SER A 223 -28.05 -16.70 -26.74
N ALA A 224 -28.61 -16.79 -27.96
CA ALA A 224 -28.71 -18.05 -28.69
C ALA A 224 -27.34 -18.52 -29.24
N GLU A 225 -26.37 -17.60 -29.35
CA GLU A 225 -24.99 -17.91 -29.71
C GLU A 225 -24.18 -18.36 -28.48
N ASN A 226 -23.45 -19.48 -28.63
CA ASN A 226 -22.58 -20.02 -27.60
C ASN A 226 -21.22 -19.31 -27.63
N PHE A 227 -21.09 -18.25 -26.83
CA PHE A 227 -19.80 -17.55 -26.67
C PHE A 227 -18.83 -18.30 -25.75
N ALA A 228 -19.32 -19.31 -25.03
CA ALA A 228 -18.51 -20.15 -24.15
C ALA A 228 -17.30 -20.75 -24.89
N ASP A 229 -17.45 -21.27 -26.10
CA ASP A 229 -16.36 -21.95 -26.84
C ASP A 229 -15.51 -21.04 -27.75
N SER A 230 -15.72 -19.73 -27.72
CA SER A 230 -15.08 -18.80 -28.66
C SER A 230 -13.56 -18.65 -28.48
N THR A 231 -13.00 -19.11 -27.36
CA THR A 231 -11.58 -18.95 -27.02
C THR A 231 -10.93 -20.25 -26.57
N ARG A 232 -9.67 -20.46 -26.99
CA ARG A 232 -8.95 -21.74 -26.84
C ARG A 232 -8.47 -22.06 -25.42
N PHE A 233 -8.49 -21.09 -24.50
CA PHE A 233 -7.99 -21.22 -23.13
C PHE A 233 -8.97 -20.60 -22.13
N ILE A 234 -9.82 -21.44 -21.55
CA ILE A 234 -10.87 -21.07 -20.61
C ILE A 234 -10.51 -21.66 -19.25
N ILE A 235 -10.72 -20.88 -18.20
CA ILE A 235 -10.60 -21.31 -16.81
C ILE A 235 -12.01 -21.41 -16.23
N ASN A 236 -12.31 -22.57 -15.67
CA ASN A 236 -13.57 -22.80 -14.97
C ASN A 236 -13.75 -21.80 -13.82
N ARG A 237 -14.99 -21.39 -13.55
CA ARG A 237 -15.33 -20.52 -12.41
C ARG A 237 -14.66 -20.97 -11.10
N SER A 238 -14.74 -22.26 -10.77
CA SER A 238 -14.21 -22.82 -9.52
C SER A 238 -12.69 -22.76 -9.45
N GLU A 239 -12.00 -22.99 -10.56
CA GLU A 239 -10.54 -22.88 -10.66
C GLU A 239 -10.09 -21.44 -10.48
N ALA A 240 -10.76 -20.49 -11.14
CA ALA A 240 -10.49 -19.06 -10.98
C ALA A 240 -10.70 -18.61 -9.52
N ALA A 241 -11.76 -19.09 -8.87
CA ALA A 241 -12.06 -18.84 -7.46
C ALA A 241 -10.95 -19.35 -6.53
N ILE A 242 -10.50 -20.58 -6.77
CA ILE A 242 -9.44 -21.24 -5.99
C ILE A 242 -8.14 -20.46 -6.15
N VAL A 243 -7.75 -20.11 -7.39
CA VAL A 243 -6.52 -19.36 -7.67
C VAL A 243 -6.56 -17.98 -6.99
N ALA A 244 -7.67 -17.25 -7.11
CA ALA A 244 -7.83 -15.94 -6.48
C ALA A 244 -7.75 -16.03 -4.95
N SER A 245 -8.50 -16.96 -4.34
CA SER A 245 -8.59 -17.10 -2.88
C SER A 245 -7.28 -17.61 -2.26
N HIS A 246 -6.68 -18.65 -2.83
CA HIS A 246 -5.41 -19.19 -2.35
C HIS A 246 -4.26 -18.21 -2.61
N GLY A 247 -4.26 -17.54 -3.76
CA GLY A 247 -3.29 -16.48 -4.06
C GLY A 247 -3.33 -15.35 -3.03
N ALA A 248 -4.53 -14.92 -2.64
CA ALA A 248 -4.71 -13.90 -1.60
C ALA A 248 -4.19 -14.39 -0.24
N LEU A 249 -4.55 -15.59 0.18
CA LEU A 249 -4.11 -16.18 1.46
C LEU A 249 -2.58 -16.35 1.51
N LEU A 250 -1.98 -16.87 0.44
CA LEU A 250 -0.52 -17.03 0.34
C LEU A 250 0.19 -15.69 0.41
N THR A 251 -0.34 -14.65 -0.24
CA THR A 251 0.25 -13.32 -0.21
C THR A 251 0.13 -12.69 1.19
N CYS A 252 -1.02 -12.82 1.85
CA CYS A 252 -1.21 -12.38 3.23
C CYS A 252 -0.26 -13.11 4.19
N TYR A 253 -0.15 -14.44 4.07
CA TYR A 253 0.79 -15.25 4.86
C TYR A 253 2.24 -14.83 4.63
N TRP A 254 2.62 -14.60 3.38
CA TRP A 254 3.96 -14.14 3.01
C TRP A 254 4.26 -12.76 3.60
N LEU A 255 3.33 -11.81 3.52
CA LEU A 255 3.49 -10.46 4.11
C LEU A 255 3.57 -10.50 5.64
N ALA A 256 2.74 -11.32 6.29
CA ALA A 256 2.77 -11.50 7.74
C ALA A 256 4.11 -12.11 8.19
N SER A 257 4.56 -13.17 7.50
CA SER A 257 5.85 -13.82 7.76
C SER A 257 7.02 -12.85 7.56
N PHE A 258 7.01 -12.08 6.47
CA PHE A 258 8.02 -11.07 6.21
C PHE A 258 8.05 -9.98 7.31
N SER A 259 6.88 -9.53 7.77
CA SER A 259 6.75 -8.56 8.87
C SER A 259 7.31 -9.10 10.19
N VAL A 260 7.00 -10.35 10.53
CA VAL A 260 7.48 -11.03 11.74
C VAL A 260 8.99 -11.20 11.70
N VAL A 261 9.53 -11.79 10.63
CA VAL A 261 10.98 -12.01 10.46
C VAL A 261 11.75 -10.69 10.59
N ARG A 262 11.21 -9.62 10.00
CA ARG A 262 11.84 -8.31 10.07
C ARG A 262 11.76 -7.69 11.47
N SER A 263 10.65 -7.89 12.18
CA SER A 263 10.47 -7.41 13.55
C SER A 263 11.43 -8.13 14.51
N VAL A 264 11.59 -9.45 14.36
CA VAL A 264 12.54 -10.26 15.14
C VAL A 264 13.98 -9.82 14.88
N ARG A 265 14.40 -9.72 13.60
CA ARG A 265 15.76 -9.26 13.26
C ARG A 265 16.08 -7.88 13.84
N LYS A 266 15.09 -6.98 13.87
CA LYS A 266 15.26 -5.65 14.45
C LYS A 266 15.41 -5.71 15.97
N ALA A 267 14.66 -6.59 16.64
CA ALA A 267 14.79 -6.82 18.08
C ALA A 267 16.16 -7.41 18.43
N GLU A 268 16.62 -8.42 17.68
CA GLU A 268 17.96 -9.02 17.85
C GLU A 268 19.06 -7.98 17.70
N MET A 269 19.06 -7.20 16.63
CA MET A 269 20.08 -6.14 16.42
C MET A 269 20.07 -5.12 17.56
N SER A 270 18.89 -4.76 18.09
CA SER A 270 18.77 -3.84 19.23
C SER A 270 19.39 -4.44 20.48
N VAL A 271 19.10 -5.71 20.78
CA VAL A 271 19.63 -6.43 21.94
C VAL A 271 21.16 -6.55 21.84
N THR A 272 21.68 -6.97 20.69
CA THR A 272 23.13 -7.07 20.45
C THR A 272 23.82 -5.72 20.62
N ALA A 273 23.23 -4.64 20.10
CA ALA A 273 23.78 -3.29 20.24
C ALA A 273 23.82 -2.81 21.71
N THR A 274 22.78 -3.08 22.51
CA THR A 274 22.77 -2.78 23.95
C THR A 274 23.83 -3.59 24.70
N THR A 275 23.96 -4.89 24.43
CA THR A 275 24.96 -5.75 25.08
C THR A 275 26.39 -5.29 24.79
N ILE A 276 26.68 -4.93 23.53
CA ILE A 276 28.00 -4.39 23.15
C ILE A 276 28.27 -3.06 23.88
N ARG A 277 27.29 -2.15 23.93
CA ARG A 277 27.42 -0.85 24.60
C ARG A 277 27.66 -0.99 26.11
N GLU A 278 26.97 -1.92 26.77
CA GLU A 278 27.21 -2.23 28.19
C GLU A 278 28.59 -2.83 28.43
N GLY A 279 29.05 -3.72 27.54
CA GLY A 279 30.39 -4.30 27.58
C GLY A 279 31.49 -3.23 27.47
N ILE A 280 31.36 -2.29 26.53
CA ILE A 280 32.30 -1.17 26.36
C ILE A 280 32.28 -0.25 27.58
N SER A 281 31.10 0.12 28.10
CA SER A 281 30.95 0.96 29.29
C SER A 281 31.60 0.33 30.54
N LYS A 282 31.45 -0.98 30.73
CA LYS A 282 32.14 -1.71 31.81
C LYS A 282 33.66 -1.71 31.61
N ARG A 283 34.15 -1.90 30.38
CA ARG A 283 35.59 -1.86 30.05
C ARG A 283 36.21 -0.47 30.31
N ASP A 284 35.51 0.60 29.93
CA ASP A 284 35.94 1.99 30.14
C ASP A 284 35.94 2.41 31.62
N LYS A 285 35.06 1.82 32.44
CA LYS A 285 35.07 2.02 33.90
C LYS A 285 36.24 1.30 34.59
N VAL A 286 36.70 0.18 34.03
CA VAL A 286 37.83 -0.60 34.56
C VAL A 286 39.18 -0.02 34.10
N SER A 287 39.25 0.60 32.93
CA SER A 287 40.49 1.18 32.37
C SER A 287 40.81 2.60 32.85
N LYS A 288 39.88 3.31 33.51
CA LYS A 288 40.17 4.61 34.13
C LYS A 288 40.98 4.41 35.42
N PRO A 289 42.23 4.90 35.52
CA PRO A 289 42.96 4.85 36.78
C PRO A 289 42.20 5.66 37.83
N ARG A 290 42.00 5.08 39.02
CA ARG A 290 41.56 5.82 40.21
C ARG A 290 42.61 6.89 40.49
N MET A 291 42.39 8.13 40.05
CA MET A 291 43.16 9.27 40.54
C MET A 291 42.87 9.41 42.04
N ASN A 292 43.85 9.04 42.85
CA ASN A 292 43.82 9.27 44.28
C ASN A 292 43.77 10.77 44.55
N SER A 293 42.87 11.19 45.43
CA SER A 293 42.61 12.59 45.79
C SER A 293 43.74 13.30 46.56
N SER A 294 44.96 12.77 46.56
CA SER A 294 46.08 13.29 47.36
C SER A 294 47.10 14.14 46.58
N GLN A 295 46.84 14.48 45.31
CA GLN A 295 47.77 15.25 44.47
C GLN A 295 47.23 16.64 44.12
N LYS A 296 46.71 17.35 45.13
CA LYS A 296 46.15 18.70 44.99
C LYS A 296 46.73 19.69 46.02
N ILE A 297 48.02 19.66 46.33
CA ILE A 297 48.63 20.79 47.05
C ILE A 297 50.05 21.05 46.52
N HIS A 298 50.32 22.33 46.27
CA HIS A 298 51.59 22.97 45.89
C HIS A 298 52.05 22.83 44.44
N VAL A 299 51.72 23.84 43.61
CA VAL A 299 52.69 24.86 43.17
C VAL A 299 51.92 26.15 42.87
N ALA A 300 52.05 27.14 43.75
CA ALA A 300 51.76 28.54 43.48
C ALA A 300 52.86 29.33 44.18
N THR A 301 53.82 29.81 43.38
CA THR A 301 54.68 30.99 43.56
C THR A 301 55.50 31.12 42.29
#